data_AF-A0AAW0GCC8-F1
#
_entry.id   AF-A0AAW0GCC8-F1
#
_cell.length_a   1.000
_cell.length_b   1.000
_cell.length_c   1.000
_cell.angle_alpha   90.00
_cell.angle_beta   90.00
_cell.angle_gamma   90.00
#
_symmetry.space_group_name_H-M   'P 1'
#
loop_
_entity.id
_entity.type
_entity.pdbx_description
1 polymer ?
#
loop_
_entity_poly.entity_id
_entity_poly.type
_entity_poly.pdbx_seq_one_letter_code
_entity_poly.pdbx_strand_id
1 'polypeptide(L)'
;MKKALSFRLRVTPSSPLVVAYGAIGRGTTVVPITAEGHARKLFGNDKLVAKMSWPSVHRKSEATIIRVVRKKIGEHKETKKYLKNIVDLKCSLDRSGMEIELPRAFMDLSEPYEPRLLRTLVMKEYLPMENIRSLADFKIVFRHIFEAHHWVFEVAGMLHRDPSLSNFLFYYDADGNVIGVLADWDVASSKEDLATLRDGVDKAERPEESVDVLTTAPKTDEETKSEGAAKVRDTDGTEQRPRYRTGTGPFMALDLLATTKIVHRYRHDLESFFYILCYFCAQFRPSTTKKPEAHFAYLHGWESGNTKQVHTTKYSFLESLDEAFDALFENANEAYLPLLTEWIYPLYKAMFRHIGQLSALLGSSYGKLSLALKRKDEEMAKEYMDSFRDTSEKADKLVVYEKFRAIISP
;
A
#
# COMPACT_ATOMS: atom_id res chain seq x y z
N MET A 1 30.48 21.87 -16.11
CA MET A 1 29.87 21.77 -14.76
C MET A 1 28.40 21.42 -14.90
N LYS A 2 27.89 20.41 -14.17
CA LYS A 2 26.44 20.18 -14.06
C LYS A 2 25.84 21.37 -13.29
N LYS A 3 24.79 22.01 -13.84
CA LYS A 3 24.12 23.14 -13.18
C LYS A 3 23.34 22.62 -11.97
N ALA A 4 23.48 23.27 -10.82
CA ALA A 4 22.73 22.93 -9.63
C ALA A 4 21.21 23.15 -9.84
N LEU A 5 20.41 22.24 -9.27
CA LEU A 5 18.96 22.41 -9.14
C LEU A 5 18.69 23.11 -7.81
N SER A 6 17.88 24.18 -7.84
CA SER A 6 17.53 24.96 -6.66
C SER A 6 16.02 24.95 -6.47
N PHE A 7 15.59 24.78 -5.23
CA PHE A 7 14.17 24.74 -4.87
C PHE A 7 13.94 25.59 -3.64
N ARG A 8 12.84 26.34 -3.61
CA ARG A 8 12.39 27.11 -2.45
C ARG A 8 11.31 26.34 -1.72
N LEU A 9 11.55 26.04 -0.45
CA LEU A 9 10.57 25.51 0.48
C LEU A 9 9.50 26.57 0.78
N ARG A 10 8.22 26.24 0.70
CA ARG A 10 7.13 27.17 1.02
C ARG A 10 6.06 26.49 1.85
N VAL A 11 6.16 26.60 3.17
CA VAL A 11 5.13 26.10 4.10
C VAL A 11 4.15 27.23 4.41
N THR A 12 2.86 27.01 4.13
CA THR A 12 1.76 27.93 4.45
C THR A 12 0.60 27.14 5.05
N PRO A 13 -0.40 27.77 5.71
CA PRO A 13 -1.59 27.06 6.17
C PRO A 13 -2.32 26.29 5.04
N SER A 14 -2.29 26.84 3.82
CA SER A 14 -2.83 26.22 2.60
C SER A 14 -1.89 25.23 1.90
N SER A 15 -0.64 25.09 2.37
CA SER A 15 0.37 24.17 1.85
C SER A 15 1.20 23.68 3.04
N PRO A 16 0.59 22.86 3.91
CA PRO A 16 1.22 22.42 5.13
C PRO A 16 2.34 21.40 4.84
N LEU A 17 3.22 21.27 5.82
CA LEU A 17 4.21 20.20 5.86
C LEU A 17 3.53 18.94 6.41
N VAL A 18 3.72 17.80 5.73
CA VAL A 18 3.13 16.53 6.14
C VAL A 18 4.24 15.65 6.71
N VAL A 19 4.11 15.25 7.99
CA VAL A 19 5.06 14.34 8.64
C VAL A 19 4.37 13.06 9.06
N ALA A 20 4.96 11.94 8.68
CA ALA A 20 4.67 10.67 9.31
C ALA A 20 5.51 10.50 10.57
N TYR A 21 5.02 10.97 11.73
CA TYR A 21 5.70 10.79 13.02
C TYR A 21 5.72 9.34 13.47
N GLY A 22 6.87 8.83 13.88
CA GLY A 22 7.04 7.54 14.53
C GLY A 22 8.44 7.48 15.15
N ALA A 23 8.54 7.06 16.40
CA ALA A 23 9.84 6.98 17.09
C ALA A 23 10.81 5.99 16.41
N ILE A 24 10.26 4.99 15.72
CA ILE A 24 10.98 3.99 14.93
C ILE A 24 10.31 3.93 13.55
N GLY A 25 11.09 4.04 12.46
CA GLY A 25 10.59 3.95 11.08
C GLY A 25 11.30 4.88 10.11
N ARG A 26 10.73 5.05 8.92
CA ARG A 26 11.32 5.80 7.79
C ARG A 26 11.30 7.32 7.98
N GLY A 27 10.58 7.85 8.98
CA GLY A 27 10.49 9.30 9.23
C GLY A 27 10.13 10.11 7.98
N THR A 28 9.08 9.72 7.26
CA THR A 28 8.73 10.36 5.98
C THR A 28 8.22 11.77 6.23
N THR A 29 8.82 12.74 5.53
CA THR A 29 8.41 14.14 5.52
C THR A 29 8.15 14.56 4.09
N VAL A 30 6.97 15.10 3.82
CA VAL A 30 6.60 15.65 2.51
C VAL A 30 6.45 17.15 2.65
N VAL A 31 7.18 17.90 1.83
CA VAL A 31 7.17 19.36 1.86
C VAL A 31 6.87 19.97 0.50
N PRO A 32 6.00 20.99 0.44
CA PRO A 32 5.78 21.77 -0.78
C PRO A 32 7.01 22.62 -1.13
N ILE A 33 7.40 22.56 -2.41
CA ILE A 33 8.56 23.26 -2.95
C ILE A 33 8.22 23.94 -4.28
N THR A 34 8.94 25.01 -4.60
CA THR A 34 8.86 25.68 -5.89
C THR A 34 10.22 25.67 -6.57
N ALA A 35 10.26 25.40 -7.88
CA ALA A 35 11.50 25.34 -8.63
C ALA A 35 12.09 26.74 -8.85
N GLU A 36 13.41 26.88 -8.69
CA GLU A 36 14.14 28.12 -8.88
C GLU A 36 15.35 27.94 -9.82
N GLY A 37 15.90 29.05 -10.31
CA GLY A 37 17.12 29.05 -11.13
C GLY A 37 17.04 28.09 -12.31
N HIS A 38 17.95 27.11 -12.38
CA HIS A 38 17.94 26.11 -13.43
C HIS A 38 16.77 25.12 -13.33
N ALA A 39 16.31 24.80 -12.12
CA ALA A 39 15.18 23.89 -11.92
C ALA A 39 13.89 24.49 -12.50
N ARG A 40 13.66 25.80 -12.36
CA ARG A 40 12.52 26.49 -12.99
C ARG A 40 12.55 26.38 -14.52
N LYS A 41 13.73 26.36 -15.14
CA LYS A 41 13.85 26.17 -16.60
C LYS A 41 13.47 24.76 -17.04
N LEU A 42 13.67 23.76 -16.19
CA LEU A 42 13.39 22.35 -16.49
C LEU A 42 11.95 21.94 -16.14
N PHE A 43 11.42 22.46 -15.02
CA PHE A 43 10.15 22.02 -14.44
C PHE A 43 9.06 23.11 -14.49
N GLY A 44 9.39 24.28 -15.03
CA GLY A 44 8.44 25.39 -15.17
C GLY A 44 7.93 25.91 -13.82
N ASN A 45 6.63 26.21 -13.79
CA ASN A 45 5.90 26.66 -12.60
C ASN A 45 5.01 25.55 -12.02
N ASP A 46 5.34 24.27 -12.30
CA ASP A 46 4.65 23.13 -11.71
C ASP A 46 4.65 23.27 -10.18
N LYS A 47 3.53 22.90 -9.55
CA LYS A 47 3.51 22.69 -8.11
C LYS A 47 4.22 21.38 -7.82
N LEU A 48 5.21 21.44 -6.92
CA LEU A 48 6.10 20.32 -6.63
C LEU A 48 6.13 20.04 -5.13
N VAL A 49 6.45 18.80 -4.79
CA VAL A 49 6.74 18.36 -3.43
C VAL A 49 8.09 17.66 -3.37
N ALA A 50 8.77 17.79 -2.23
CA ALA A 50 9.91 16.96 -1.87
C ALA A 50 9.48 15.97 -0.78
N LYS A 51 9.48 14.67 -1.12
CA LYS A 51 9.31 13.57 -0.17
C LYS A 51 10.69 13.13 0.31
N MET A 52 10.95 13.29 1.60
CA MET A 52 12.18 12.89 2.26
C MET A 52 11.87 11.70 3.16
N SER A 53 12.69 10.65 3.10
CA SER A 53 12.55 9.47 3.95
C SER A 53 13.91 8.83 4.26
N TRP A 54 13.94 8.01 5.30
CA TRP A 54 15.13 7.34 5.83
C TRP A 54 15.00 5.81 5.79
N PRO A 55 14.79 5.17 4.63
CA PRO A 55 14.74 3.72 4.56
C PRO A 55 16.10 3.07 4.83
N SER A 56 16.07 1.80 5.24
CA SER A 56 17.22 0.90 5.22
C SER A 56 17.96 0.93 3.88
N VAL A 57 19.29 0.88 3.91
CA VAL A 57 20.12 0.90 2.69
C VAL A 57 19.83 -0.28 1.75
N HIS A 58 19.34 -1.39 2.32
CA HIS A 58 19.04 -2.62 1.58
C HIS A 58 17.74 -2.53 0.76
N ARG A 59 16.89 -1.51 1.00
CA ARG A 59 15.65 -1.31 0.24
C ARG A 59 15.96 -0.83 -1.17
N LYS A 60 15.25 -1.36 -2.17
CA LYS A 60 15.28 -0.80 -3.53
C LYS A 60 14.84 0.66 -3.51
N SER A 61 15.44 1.49 -4.36
CA SER A 61 15.13 2.92 -4.44
C SER A 61 13.80 3.15 -5.18
N GLU A 62 12.82 3.78 -4.51
CA GLU A 62 11.53 4.17 -5.11
C GLU A 62 11.75 4.97 -6.40
N ALA A 63 12.75 5.88 -6.42
CA ALA A 63 13.12 6.63 -7.61
C ALA A 63 13.52 5.74 -8.79
N THR A 64 14.23 4.65 -8.51
CA THR A 64 14.67 3.70 -9.53
C THR A 64 13.47 2.91 -10.07
N ILE A 65 12.58 2.46 -9.18
CA ILE A 65 11.36 1.75 -9.55
C ILE A 65 10.48 2.63 -10.43
N ILE A 66 10.19 3.87 -10.00
CA ILE A 66 9.39 4.83 -10.79
C ILE A 66 10.00 5.06 -12.18
N ARG A 67 11.33 5.25 -12.28
CA ARG A 67 12.01 5.46 -13.58
C ARG A 67 11.88 4.25 -14.49
N VAL A 68 12.08 3.04 -13.96
CA VAL A 68 11.93 1.79 -14.74
C VAL A 68 10.49 1.62 -15.21
N VAL A 69 9.52 1.83 -14.34
CA VAL A 69 8.10 1.75 -14.66
C VAL A 69 7.73 2.75 -15.76
N ARG A 70 8.09 4.04 -15.59
CA ARG A 70 7.80 5.07 -16.61
C ARG A 70 8.46 4.77 -17.94
N LYS A 71 9.69 4.26 -17.94
CA LYS A 71 10.37 3.85 -19.18
C LYS A 71 9.61 2.74 -19.90
N LYS A 72 9.37 1.61 -19.21
CA LYS A 72 8.70 0.44 -19.79
C LYS A 72 7.27 0.76 -20.27
N ILE A 73 6.49 1.47 -19.46
CA ILE A 73 5.12 1.90 -19.82
C ILE A 73 5.12 2.87 -21.01
N GLY A 74 6.12 3.77 -21.08
CA GLY A 74 6.21 4.78 -22.14
C GLY A 74 6.68 4.25 -23.49
N GLU A 75 7.48 3.19 -23.49
CA GLU A 75 7.93 2.48 -24.70
C GLU A 75 6.83 1.56 -25.27
N HIS A 76 5.92 1.10 -24.42
CA HIS A 76 4.83 0.21 -24.81
C HIS A 76 3.61 0.98 -25.36
N LYS A 77 3.27 0.73 -26.64
CA LYS A 77 2.31 1.54 -27.43
C LYS A 77 0.94 1.69 -26.77
N GLU A 78 0.37 0.60 -26.26
CA GLU A 78 -1.00 0.58 -25.73
C GLU A 78 -1.10 1.19 -24.33
N THR A 79 -0.01 1.12 -23.56
CA THR A 79 0.02 1.55 -22.16
C THR A 79 0.58 2.94 -21.95
N LYS A 80 1.18 3.55 -22.99
CA LYS A 80 1.74 4.90 -22.94
C LYS A 80 0.74 5.94 -22.39
N LYS A 81 -0.56 5.76 -22.65
CA LYS A 81 -1.64 6.61 -22.12
C LYS A 81 -1.72 6.62 -20.59
N TYR A 82 -1.25 5.57 -19.91
CA TYR A 82 -1.23 5.45 -18.44
C TYR A 82 -0.01 6.12 -17.79
N LEU A 83 0.92 6.70 -18.55
CA LEU A 83 2.03 7.47 -17.96
C LEU A 83 1.56 8.64 -17.07
N LYS A 84 0.38 9.20 -17.38
CA LYS A 84 -0.26 10.24 -16.56
C LYS A 84 -0.71 9.74 -15.19
N ASN A 85 -0.89 8.43 -15.04
CA ASN A 85 -1.34 7.75 -13.83
C ASN A 85 -0.16 7.22 -12.98
N ILE A 86 1.08 7.43 -13.43
CA ILE A 86 2.31 7.10 -12.68
C ILE A 86 2.91 8.39 -12.15
N VAL A 87 3.46 8.34 -10.93
CA VAL A 87 4.15 9.47 -10.28
C VAL A 87 5.11 10.17 -11.25
N ASP A 88 4.99 11.48 -11.35
CA ASP A 88 5.83 12.36 -12.16
C ASP A 88 7.04 12.81 -11.34
N LEU A 89 8.03 11.92 -11.31
CA LEU A 89 9.31 12.16 -10.64
C LEU A 89 10.20 13.07 -11.48
N LYS A 90 10.53 14.25 -10.95
CA LYS A 90 11.41 15.24 -11.61
C LYS A 90 12.88 14.96 -11.35
N CYS A 91 13.26 14.74 -10.09
CA CYS A 91 14.61 14.35 -9.70
C CYS A 91 14.62 13.61 -8.35
N SER A 92 15.75 12.98 -8.04
CA SER A 92 15.96 12.30 -6.75
C SER A 92 17.37 12.53 -6.23
N LEU A 93 17.54 12.46 -4.91
CA LEU A 93 18.82 12.60 -4.23
C LEU A 93 18.92 11.57 -3.11
N ASP A 94 20.01 10.82 -3.09
CA ASP A 94 20.32 9.90 -2.00
C ASP A 94 21.56 10.44 -1.26
N ARG A 95 21.52 10.45 0.08
CA ARG A 95 22.60 10.89 0.95
C ARG A 95 22.72 10.00 2.18
N SER A 96 23.94 9.67 2.57
CA SER A 96 24.24 9.04 3.85
C SER A 96 24.19 10.04 5.00
N GLY A 97 24.03 9.54 6.22
CA GLY A 97 24.12 10.38 7.43
C GLY A 97 25.49 11.08 7.55
N MET A 98 26.56 10.47 7.05
CA MET A 98 27.89 11.08 7.00
C MET A 98 27.95 12.27 6.04
N GLU A 99 27.39 12.14 4.83
CA GLU A 99 27.43 13.21 3.81
C GLU A 99 26.64 14.47 4.18
N ILE A 100 25.66 14.34 5.08
CA ILE A 100 24.88 15.47 5.59
C ILE A 100 25.22 15.81 7.05
N GLU A 101 26.33 15.26 7.55
CA GLU A 101 26.88 15.56 8.87
C GLU A 101 25.89 15.35 10.03
N LEU A 102 25.08 14.28 9.98
CA LEU A 102 24.18 13.95 11.09
C LEU A 102 25.00 13.64 12.35
N PRO A 103 24.64 14.19 13.53
CA PRO A 103 25.35 13.92 14.77
C PRO A 103 25.54 12.43 15.05
N ARG A 104 24.49 11.62 14.81
CA ARG A 104 24.52 10.15 14.98
C ARG A 104 25.64 9.48 14.18
N ALA A 105 26.01 10.01 13.02
CA ALA A 105 27.06 9.42 12.19
C ALA A 105 28.47 9.56 12.80
N PHE A 106 28.62 10.43 13.80
CA PHE A 106 29.87 10.68 14.52
C PHE A 106 29.81 10.23 15.99
N MET A 107 28.71 9.60 16.43
CA MET A 107 28.60 9.03 17.78
C MET A 107 29.18 7.61 17.77
N ASP A 108 30.10 7.34 18.69
CA ASP A 108 30.65 5.99 18.91
C ASP A 108 29.66 5.15 19.73
N LEU A 109 28.62 4.66 19.05
CA LEU A 109 27.60 3.82 19.64
C LEU A 109 27.94 2.35 19.39
N SER A 110 28.06 1.57 20.47
CA SER A 110 28.48 0.17 20.45
C SER A 110 27.39 -0.82 19.98
N GLU A 111 26.15 -0.36 19.78
CA GLU A 111 25.05 -1.24 19.39
C GLU A 111 24.92 -1.37 17.86
N PRO A 112 24.62 -2.59 17.36
CA PRO A 112 24.38 -2.80 15.94
C PRO A 112 23.18 -1.96 15.48
N TYR A 113 23.45 -1.02 14.58
CA TYR A 113 22.44 -0.14 13.98
C TYR A 113 22.20 -0.51 12.52
N GLU A 114 20.93 -0.63 12.12
CA GLU A 114 20.58 -0.83 10.72
C GLU A 114 20.91 0.46 9.92
N PRO A 115 21.80 0.39 8.91
CA PRO A 115 22.22 1.58 8.19
C PRO A 115 21.10 2.13 7.30
N ARG A 116 20.97 3.46 7.25
CA ARG A 116 19.92 4.19 6.53
C ARG A 116 20.47 5.25 5.59
N LEU A 117 19.71 5.53 4.53
CA LEU A 117 19.98 6.61 3.58
C LEU A 117 18.84 7.61 3.59
N LEU A 118 19.16 8.90 3.62
CA LEU A 118 18.22 9.95 3.26
C LEU A 118 17.92 9.84 1.77
N ARG A 119 16.68 9.54 1.43
CA ARG A 119 16.18 9.57 0.06
C ARG A 119 15.22 10.72 -0.09
N THR A 120 15.53 11.63 -1.02
CA THR A 120 14.69 12.76 -1.38
C THR A 120 14.16 12.59 -2.79
N LEU A 121 12.84 12.62 -2.95
CA LEU A 121 12.15 12.57 -4.24
C LEU A 121 11.48 13.91 -4.49
N VAL A 122 11.84 14.57 -5.59
CA VAL A 122 11.12 15.76 -6.08
C VAL A 122 10.15 15.33 -7.16
N MET A 123 8.86 15.52 -6.90
CA MET A 123 7.78 15.09 -7.78
C MET A 123 6.70 16.16 -7.90
N LYS A 124 5.79 15.99 -8.85
CA LYS A 124 4.56 16.80 -8.95
C LYS A 124 3.76 16.71 -7.64
N GLU A 125 3.15 17.82 -7.24
CA GLU A 125 2.18 17.84 -6.13
C GLU A 125 0.88 17.15 -6.54
N TYR A 126 0.41 16.25 -5.69
CA TYR A 126 -0.86 15.55 -5.83
C TYR A 126 -1.75 15.79 -4.61
N LEU A 127 -3.06 15.65 -4.80
CA LEU A 127 -4.06 15.74 -3.76
C LEU A 127 -4.38 14.34 -3.21
N PRO A 128 -4.57 14.20 -1.89
CA PRO A 128 -4.95 12.94 -1.28
C PRO A 128 -6.47 12.72 -1.39
N MET A 129 -6.94 11.48 -1.21
CA MET A 129 -8.35 11.09 -1.43
C MET A 129 -9.37 11.86 -0.58
N GLU A 130 -8.96 12.39 0.56
CA GLU A 130 -9.79 13.25 1.43
C GLU A 130 -10.34 14.46 0.67
N ASN A 131 -9.61 14.96 -0.34
CA ASN A 131 -9.97 16.15 -1.10
C ASN A 131 -10.91 15.85 -2.28
N ILE A 132 -11.36 14.61 -2.46
CA ILE A 132 -12.29 14.25 -3.53
C ILE A 132 -13.67 14.89 -3.28
N ARG A 133 -14.26 15.48 -4.32
CA ARG A 133 -15.47 16.31 -4.18
C ARG A 133 -16.74 15.62 -4.61
N SER A 134 -16.65 14.55 -5.39
CA SER A 134 -17.80 13.85 -5.94
C SER A 134 -17.54 12.36 -6.09
N LEU A 135 -18.62 11.57 -6.06
CA LEU A 135 -18.59 10.15 -6.40
C LEU A 135 -18.07 9.91 -7.82
N ALA A 136 -18.42 10.79 -8.78
CA ALA A 136 -17.97 10.68 -10.16
C ALA A 136 -16.44 10.80 -10.27
N ASP A 137 -15.85 11.80 -9.61
CA ASP A 137 -14.40 11.98 -9.57
C ASP A 137 -13.73 10.80 -8.87
N PHE A 138 -14.28 10.33 -7.75
CA PHE A 138 -13.79 9.14 -7.05
C PHE A 138 -13.74 7.92 -7.98
N LYS A 139 -14.84 7.62 -8.69
CA LYS A 139 -14.92 6.49 -9.63
C LYS A 139 -13.87 6.61 -10.74
N ILE A 140 -13.62 7.81 -11.27
CA ILE A 140 -12.58 8.06 -12.28
C ILE A 140 -11.18 7.81 -11.70
N VAL A 141 -10.88 8.40 -10.53
CA VAL A 141 -9.58 8.26 -9.84
C VAL A 141 -9.30 6.79 -9.52
N PHE A 142 -10.26 6.08 -8.95
CA PHE A 142 -10.11 4.68 -8.59
C PHE A 142 -9.81 3.81 -9.82
N ARG A 143 -10.56 3.96 -10.92
CA ARG A 143 -10.29 3.25 -12.17
C ARG A 143 -8.91 3.56 -12.74
N HIS A 144 -8.54 4.84 -12.77
CA HIS A 144 -7.21 5.27 -13.23
C HIS A 144 -6.08 4.57 -12.46
N ILE A 145 -6.20 4.51 -11.13
CA ILE A 145 -5.22 3.85 -10.25
C ILE A 145 -5.23 2.33 -10.48
N PHE A 146 -6.42 1.74 -10.55
CA PHE A 146 -6.61 0.29 -10.76
C PHE A 146 -6.01 -0.19 -12.09
N GLU A 147 -6.30 0.51 -13.19
CA GLU A 147 -5.75 0.19 -14.50
C GLU A 147 -4.24 0.43 -14.54
N ALA A 148 -3.75 1.54 -13.95
CA ALA A 148 -2.31 1.81 -13.87
C ALA A 148 -1.57 0.72 -13.10
N HIS A 149 -2.09 0.29 -11.94
CA HIS A 149 -1.55 -0.82 -11.15
C HIS A 149 -1.40 -2.09 -12.00
N HIS A 150 -2.45 -2.47 -12.74
CA HIS A 150 -2.41 -3.62 -13.62
C HIS A 150 -1.32 -3.52 -14.69
N TRP A 151 -1.23 -2.39 -15.39
CA TRP A 151 -0.24 -2.24 -16.45
C TRP A 151 1.18 -2.16 -15.91
N VAL A 152 1.39 -1.61 -14.71
CA VAL A 152 2.69 -1.68 -14.03
C VAL A 152 3.07 -3.12 -13.70
N PHE A 153 2.12 -3.91 -13.22
CA PHE A 153 2.35 -5.34 -12.97
C PHE A 153 2.64 -6.11 -14.27
N GLU A 154 1.86 -5.90 -15.33
CA GLU A 154 2.00 -6.65 -16.58
C GLU A 154 3.22 -6.22 -17.41
N VAL A 155 3.39 -4.93 -17.67
CA VAL A 155 4.44 -4.42 -18.56
C VAL A 155 5.74 -4.17 -17.81
N ALA A 156 5.66 -3.61 -16.59
CA ALA A 156 6.88 -3.32 -15.84
C ALA A 156 7.39 -4.51 -15.01
N GLY A 157 6.51 -5.48 -14.74
CA GLY A 157 6.82 -6.64 -13.90
C GLY A 157 6.92 -6.29 -12.42
N MET A 158 6.25 -5.22 -11.97
CA MET A 158 6.36 -4.72 -10.58
C MET A 158 5.03 -4.86 -9.85
N LEU A 159 5.03 -5.54 -8.71
CA LEU A 159 3.89 -5.64 -7.79
C LEU A 159 3.99 -4.58 -6.69
N HIS A 160 2.89 -3.89 -6.38
CA HIS A 160 2.90 -2.75 -5.44
C HIS A 160 3.09 -3.19 -3.98
N ARG A 161 2.35 -4.21 -3.53
CA ARG A 161 2.41 -4.85 -2.21
C ARG A 161 1.91 -4.02 -1.02
N ASP A 162 1.61 -2.74 -1.20
CA ASP A 162 0.93 -1.91 -0.20
C ASP A 162 -0.08 -0.91 -0.80
N PRO A 163 -1.08 -1.34 -1.60
CA PRO A 163 -2.17 -0.45 -1.94
C PRO A 163 -2.88 0.03 -0.67
N SER A 164 -2.94 1.34 -0.50
CA SER A 164 -3.58 1.96 0.65
C SER A 164 -4.23 3.27 0.23
N LEU A 165 -5.20 3.73 1.02
CA LEU A 165 -5.91 4.96 0.72
C LEU A 165 -4.97 6.19 0.70
N SER A 166 -3.92 6.22 1.53
CA SER A 166 -2.92 7.30 1.52
C SER A 166 -2.03 7.29 0.26
N ASN A 167 -1.93 6.15 -0.41
CA ASN A 167 -1.14 5.97 -1.64
C ASN A 167 -1.97 6.27 -2.89
N PHE A 168 -3.28 6.45 -2.74
CA PHE A 168 -4.18 6.83 -3.83
C PHE A 168 -4.22 8.34 -3.87
N LEU A 169 -3.61 8.91 -4.90
CA LEU A 169 -3.52 10.35 -5.07
C LEU A 169 -4.19 10.77 -6.37
N PHE A 170 -4.48 12.05 -6.53
CA PHE A 170 -5.01 12.58 -7.78
C PHE A 170 -4.56 14.00 -8.07
N TYR A 171 -4.77 14.46 -9.29
CA TYR A 171 -4.60 15.86 -9.66
C TYR A 171 -5.59 16.22 -10.77
N TYR A 172 -5.79 17.52 -10.99
CA TYR A 172 -6.51 18.04 -12.15
C TYR A 172 -5.49 18.43 -13.23
N ASP A 173 -5.66 17.93 -14.44
CA ASP A 173 -4.85 18.35 -15.58
C ASP A 173 -5.22 19.77 -16.05
N ALA A 174 -4.55 20.25 -17.10
CA ALA A 174 -4.76 21.61 -17.62
C ALA A 174 -6.18 21.85 -18.15
N ASP A 175 -6.87 20.78 -18.56
CA ASP A 175 -8.23 20.81 -19.09
C ASP A 175 -9.28 20.65 -17.98
N GLY A 176 -8.84 20.48 -16.73
CA GLY A 176 -9.70 20.26 -15.58
C GLY A 176 -10.16 18.82 -15.38
N ASN A 177 -9.59 17.84 -16.11
CA ASN A 177 -9.92 16.44 -15.91
C ASN A 177 -9.21 15.90 -14.67
N VAL A 178 -9.93 15.09 -13.88
CA VAL A 178 -9.37 14.40 -12.73
C VAL A 178 -8.56 13.16 -13.13
N ILE A 179 -7.32 13.08 -12.67
CA ILE A 179 -6.39 11.99 -12.98
C ILE A 179 -5.93 11.34 -11.68
N GLY A 180 -6.14 10.02 -11.56
CA GLY A 180 -5.67 9.22 -10.42
C GLY A 180 -4.25 8.72 -10.62
N VAL A 181 -3.48 8.66 -9.53
CA VAL A 181 -2.07 8.27 -9.50
C VAL A 181 -1.82 7.34 -8.31
N LEU A 182 -1.15 6.21 -8.55
CA LEU A 182 -0.68 5.32 -7.50
C LEU A 182 0.74 5.72 -7.07
N ALA A 183 0.90 6.11 -5.81
CA ALA A 183 2.17 6.52 -5.22
C ALA A 183 2.73 5.47 -4.24
N ASP A 184 3.96 5.70 -3.79
CA ASP A 184 4.65 4.89 -2.77
C ASP A 184 5.06 3.46 -3.18
N TRP A 185 5.89 3.38 -4.22
CA TRP A 185 6.41 2.13 -4.77
C TRP A 185 7.61 1.55 -3.99
N ASP A 186 7.86 1.99 -2.77
CA ASP A 186 9.10 1.71 -2.05
C ASP A 186 9.18 0.30 -1.42
N VAL A 187 8.04 -0.39 -1.33
CA VAL A 187 7.91 -1.80 -0.93
C VAL A 187 7.62 -2.73 -2.12
N ALA A 188 7.60 -2.19 -3.33
CA ALA A 188 7.31 -2.95 -4.54
C ALA A 188 8.37 -4.03 -4.80
N SER A 189 7.99 -5.08 -5.54
CA SER A 189 8.91 -6.15 -5.91
C SER A 189 8.66 -6.65 -7.31
N SER A 190 9.73 -7.13 -7.95
CA SER A 190 9.61 -7.65 -9.31
C SER A 190 8.93 -9.03 -9.31
N LYS A 191 8.30 -9.37 -10.42
CA LYS A 191 7.80 -10.73 -10.69
C LYS A 191 8.93 -11.77 -10.54
N GLU A 192 10.15 -11.44 -10.96
CA GLU A 192 11.30 -12.34 -10.82
C GLU A 192 11.70 -12.57 -9.35
N ASP A 193 11.75 -11.51 -8.54
CA ASP A 193 12.05 -11.64 -7.09
C ASP A 193 10.99 -12.53 -6.41
N LEU A 194 9.71 -12.29 -6.71
CA LEU A 194 8.60 -13.04 -6.12
C LEU A 194 8.57 -14.50 -6.58
N ALA A 195 8.88 -14.77 -7.85
CA ALA A 195 9.03 -16.12 -8.37
C ALA A 195 10.18 -16.86 -7.68
N THR A 196 11.33 -16.20 -7.51
CA THR A 196 12.49 -16.78 -6.82
C THR A 196 12.17 -17.12 -5.36
N LEU A 197 11.43 -16.25 -4.67
CA LEU A 197 10.99 -16.51 -3.30
C LEU A 197 10.03 -17.71 -3.23
N ARG A 198 9.11 -17.82 -4.20
CA ARG A 198 8.21 -18.98 -4.29
C ARG A 198 8.97 -20.27 -4.60
N ASP A 199 9.92 -20.23 -5.53
CA ASP A 199 10.71 -21.41 -5.88
C ASP A 199 11.62 -21.85 -4.73
N GLY A 200 12.13 -20.90 -3.93
CA GLY A 200 12.87 -21.20 -2.70
C GLY A 200 12.00 -21.87 -1.63
N VAL A 201 10.72 -21.51 -1.56
CA VAL A 201 9.73 -22.21 -0.72
C VAL A 201 9.46 -23.61 -1.25
N ASP A 202 9.36 -23.77 -2.57
CA ASP A 202 9.07 -25.04 -3.23
C ASP A 202 10.26 -26.03 -3.18
N LYS A 203 11.50 -25.53 -3.10
CA LYS A 203 12.75 -26.33 -3.10
C LYS A 203 13.39 -26.54 -1.73
N ALA A 204 12.83 -25.98 -0.66
CA ALA A 204 13.37 -26.19 0.67
C ALA A 204 13.27 -27.69 1.05
N GLU A 205 14.41 -28.39 0.98
CA GLU A 205 14.53 -29.81 1.35
C GLU A 205 14.17 -30.06 2.82
N ARG A 206 14.26 -29.02 3.66
CA ARG A 206 13.73 -29.01 5.03
C ARG A 206 12.61 -27.99 5.15
N PRO A 207 11.41 -28.41 5.55
CA PRO A 207 10.30 -27.49 5.71
C PRO A 207 10.47 -26.46 6.84
N GLU A 208 11.45 -26.62 7.74
CA GLU A 208 11.77 -25.60 8.75
C GLU A 208 12.54 -24.40 8.14
N GLU A 209 13.28 -24.61 7.05
CA GLU A 209 14.01 -23.55 6.33
C GLU A 209 13.10 -22.77 5.37
N SER A 210 12.06 -23.40 4.80
CA SER A 210 11.02 -22.68 4.04
C SER A 210 10.31 -21.66 4.93
N VAL A 211 10.13 -21.98 6.22
CA VAL A 211 9.40 -21.19 7.20
C VAL A 211 10.06 -19.82 7.47
N ASP A 212 11.39 -19.74 7.49
CA ASP A 212 12.11 -18.47 7.64
C ASP A 212 12.26 -17.71 6.32
N VAL A 213 12.22 -18.40 5.17
CA VAL A 213 12.34 -17.83 3.82
C VAL A 213 11.01 -17.25 3.30
N LEU A 214 9.87 -17.68 3.85
CA LEU A 214 8.51 -17.31 3.41
C LEU A 214 8.13 -15.82 3.63
N THR A 215 8.98 -14.99 4.23
CA THR A 215 8.61 -13.60 4.51
C THR A 215 8.66 -12.73 3.25
N THR A 216 7.49 -12.45 2.67
CA THR A 216 7.26 -11.27 1.82
C THR A 216 6.48 -10.19 2.55
N ALA A 217 6.55 -10.17 3.88
CA ALA A 217 6.39 -8.91 4.58
C ALA A 217 7.41 -7.93 3.98
N PRO A 218 7.05 -6.68 3.61
CA PRO A 218 8.08 -5.65 3.49
C PRO A 218 8.90 -5.73 4.77
N LYS A 219 10.22 -5.94 4.67
CA LYS A 219 11.14 -5.77 5.81
C LYS A 219 10.98 -4.32 6.26
N THR A 220 10.05 -4.05 7.15
CA THR A 220 10.00 -2.85 7.95
C THR A 220 11.09 -3.00 8.98
N ASP A 221 11.74 -1.88 9.25
CA ASP A 221 12.88 -1.84 10.15
C ASP A 221 12.40 -2.37 11.52
N GLU A 222 12.98 -3.49 11.94
CA GLU A 222 12.39 -4.57 12.74
C GLU A 222 11.82 -4.21 14.12
N GLU A 223 10.74 -4.89 14.53
CA GLU A 223 10.76 -5.89 15.62
C GLU A 223 11.64 -5.52 16.81
N THR A 224 11.04 -4.80 17.76
CA THR A 224 11.25 -5.09 19.18
C THR A 224 9.88 -5.30 19.81
N LYS A 225 9.77 -6.35 20.63
CA LYS A 225 8.62 -6.57 21.51
C LYS A 225 8.42 -5.32 22.35
N SER A 226 7.49 -4.44 21.97
CA SER A 226 6.93 -3.46 22.90
C SER A 226 5.61 -4.01 23.39
N GLU A 227 5.69 -4.75 24.50
CA GLU A 227 4.60 -4.72 25.46
C GLU A 227 4.43 -3.26 25.89
N GLY A 228 3.33 -2.62 25.47
CA GLY A 228 3.00 -1.25 25.83
C GLY A 228 2.92 -0.30 24.64
N ALA A 229 1.80 -0.33 23.92
CA ALA A 229 1.38 0.82 23.13
C ALA A 229 0.98 1.95 24.09
N ALA A 230 1.94 2.79 24.46
CA ALA A 230 1.63 4.03 25.15
C ALA A 230 0.82 4.93 24.21
N LYS A 231 -0.39 5.31 24.64
CA LYS A 231 -1.21 6.34 23.97
C LYS A 231 -0.49 7.67 24.05
N VAL A 232 0.26 8.03 23.01
CA VAL A 232 0.79 9.39 22.88
C VAL A 232 -0.33 10.23 22.25
N ARG A 233 -0.91 11.12 23.06
CA ARG A 233 -1.83 12.17 22.60
C ARG A 233 -0.99 13.28 21.97
N ASP A 234 -1.38 13.75 20.80
CA ASP A 234 -0.82 14.97 20.22
C ASP A 234 -1.31 16.20 21.00
N THR A 235 -0.61 17.32 20.87
CA THR A 235 -1.00 18.62 21.47
C THR A 235 -2.31 19.18 20.90
N ASP A 236 -2.91 18.51 19.91
CA ASP A 236 -4.14 18.91 19.21
C ASP A 236 -5.29 17.87 19.34
N GLY A 237 -5.17 16.91 20.27
CA GLY A 237 -6.29 16.04 20.66
C GLY A 237 -6.75 14.99 19.65
N THR A 238 -6.09 14.83 18.50
CA THR A 238 -6.38 13.75 17.54
C THR A 238 -5.75 12.43 18.00
N GLU A 239 -6.56 11.36 18.09
CA GLU A 239 -6.05 10.02 18.39
C GLU A 239 -5.22 9.50 17.19
N GLN A 240 -3.96 9.17 17.44
CA GLN A 240 -3.09 8.60 16.40
C GLN A 240 -3.56 7.19 16.02
N ARG A 241 -3.82 6.99 14.72
CA ARG A 241 -4.18 5.68 14.17
C ARG A 241 -3.00 4.71 14.32
N PRO A 242 -3.22 3.49 14.84
CA PRO A 242 -2.14 2.53 15.05
C PRO A 242 -1.49 2.15 13.73
N ARG A 243 -0.16 2.21 13.67
CA ARG A 243 0.62 1.75 12.51
C ARG A 243 0.96 0.29 12.66
N TYR A 244 0.82 -0.44 11.57
CA TYR A 244 1.01 -1.88 11.53
C TYR A 244 2.40 -2.25 11.03
N ARG A 245 2.85 -3.42 11.48
CA ARG A 245 4.08 -4.13 11.10
C ARG A 245 4.28 -4.22 9.58
N THR A 246 3.19 -4.29 8.82
CA THR A 246 3.16 -4.42 7.36
C THR A 246 1.91 -3.75 6.82
N GLY A 247 2.06 -2.92 5.78
CA GLY A 247 0.97 -2.18 5.15
C GLY A 247 0.04 -1.40 6.08
N THR A 248 -1.02 -0.86 5.51
CA THR A 248 -2.09 -0.24 6.30
C THR A 248 -3.06 -1.35 6.69
N GLY A 249 -3.03 -1.82 7.95
CA GLY A 249 -3.82 -2.98 8.44
C GLY A 249 -5.25 -3.11 7.91
N PRO A 250 -6.04 -2.01 7.83
CA PRO A 250 -7.37 -1.99 7.20
C PRO A 250 -7.43 -2.48 5.75
N PHE A 251 -6.34 -2.42 4.99
CA PHE A 251 -6.29 -2.75 3.56
C PHE A 251 -5.52 -4.04 3.27
N MET A 252 -4.77 -4.59 4.23
CA MET A 252 -4.06 -5.84 4.00
C MET A 252 -5.00 -7.01 3.68
N ALA A 253 -4.62 -7.85 2.72
CA ALA A 253 -5.30 -9.09 2.37
C ALA A 253 -5.39 -10.06 3.56
N LEU A 254 -6.46 -10.86 3.61
CA LEU A 254 -6.79 -11.73 4.73
C LEU A 254 -5.68 -12.76 4.99
N ASP A 255 -5.18 -13.39 3.92
CA ASP A 255 -4.08 -14.36 3.99
C ASP A 255 -2.81 -13.75 4.59
N LEU A 256 -2.51 -12.49 4.25
CA LEU A 256 -1.33 -11.77 4.74
C LEU A 256 -1.49 -11.33 6.20
N LEU A 257 -2.73 -11.15 6.68
CA LEU A 257 -3.02 -10.90 8.09
C LEU A 257 -2.92 -12.18 8.93
N ALA A 258 -3.25 -13.34 8.35
CA ALA A 258 -3.22 -14.64 9.02
C ALA A 258 -1.77 -15.10 9.29
N THR A 259 -0.86 -14.83 8.36
CA THR A 259 0.53 -15.27 8.46
C THR A 259 1.48 -14.38 7.68
N THR A 260 2.68 -14.16 8.22
CA THR A 260 3.78 -13.46 7.54
C THR A 260 4.43 -14.32 6.45
N LYS A 261 4.02 -15.59 6.36
CA LYS A 261 4.69 -16.63 5.59
C LYS A 261 3.99 -16.94 4.27
N ILE A 262 3.30 -15.96 3.70
CA ILE A 262 2.71 -16.09 2.37
C ILE A 262 3.43 -15.12 1.45
N VAL A 263 3.84 -15.62 0.28
CA VAL A 263 4.39 -14.80 -0.79
C VAL A 263 3.28 -13.91 -1.34
N HIS A 264 3.50 -12.60 -1.37
CA HIS A 264 2.55 -11.61 -1.84
C HIS A 264 2.27 -11.83 -3.34
N ARG A 265 1.00 -11.97 -3.71
CA ARG A 265 0.53 -12.20 -5.08
C ARG A 265 -0.31 -11.03 -5.56
N TYR A 266 -0.49 -10.94 -6.87
CA TYR A 266 -1.31 -9.90 -7.49
C TYR A 266 -2.73 -9.83 -6.93
N ARG A 267 -3.36 -10.97 -6.61
CA ARG A 267 -4.69 -10.99 -5.98
C ARG A 267 -4.75 -10.30 -4.62
N HIS A 268 -3.65 -10.24 -3.86
CA HIS A 268 -3.63 -9.57 -2.56
C HIS A 268 -3.68 -8.05 -2.73
N ASP A 269 -3.01 -7.52 -3.76
CA ASP A 269 -3.18 -6.12 -4.14
C ASP A 269 -4.66 -5.88 -4.51
N LEU A 270 -5.26 -6.73 -5.35
CA LEU A 270 -6.70 -6.61 -5.72
C LEU A 270 -7.65 -6.68 -4.52
N GLU A 271 -7.37 -7.53 -3.54
CA GLU A 271 -8.11 -7.60 -2.28
C GLU A 271 -7.96 -6.30 -1.47
N SER A 272 -6.76 -5.70 -1.48
CA SER A 272 -6.52 -4.39 -0.89
C SER A 272 -7.34 -3.29 -1.57
N PHE A 273 -7.44 -3.31 -2.90
CA PHE A 273 -8.32 -2.41 -3.66
C PHE A 273 -9.80 -2.55 -3.25
N PHE A 274 -10.28 -3.77 -3.02
CA PHE A 274 -11.65 -4.00 -2.51
C PHE A 274 -11.84 -3.43 -1.11
N TYR A 275 -10.91 -3.69 -0.19
CA TYR A 275 -10.99 -3.12 1.17
C TYR A 275 -10.92 -1.60 1.17
N ILE A 276 -10.18 -0.98 0.25
CA ILE A 276 -10.15 0.49 0.07
C ILE A 276 -11.53 1.01 -0.36
N LEU A 277 -12.23 0.33 -1.29
CA LEU A 277 -13.60 0.69 -1.66
C LEU A 277 -14.55 0.61 -0.46
N CYS A 278 -14.51 -0.50 0.28
CA CYS A 278 -15.34 -0.69 1.47
C CYS A 278 -15.07 0.40 2.51
N TYR A 279 -13.79 0.64 2.83
CA TYR A 279 -13.39 1.65 3.80
C TYR A 279 -13.82 3.05 3.38
N PHE A 280 -13.58 3.42 2.12
CA PHE A 280 -13.96 4.73 1.60
C PHE A 280 -15.47 4.93 1.70
N CYS A 281 -16.28 3.98 1.23
CA CYS A 281 -17.74 4.08 1.27
C CYS A 281 -18.28 4.13 2.71
N ALA A 282 -17.73 3.32 3.62
CA ALA A 282 -18.17 3.26 5.01
C ALA A 282 -17.78 4.51 5.82
N GLN A 283 -16.55 5.02 5.62
CA GLN A 283 -15.94 5.99 6.53
C GLN A 283 -15.77 7.40 5.98
N PHE A 284 -15.82 7.60 4.66
CA PHE A 284 -15.66 8.95 4.11
C PHE A 284 -16.81 9.86 4.54
N ARG A 285 -16.46 11.03 5.08
CA ARG A 285 -17.37 12.10 5.43
C ARG A 285 -16.98 13.34 4.62
N PRO A 286 -17.74 13.69 3.57
CA PRO A 286 -17.45 14.87 2.78
C PRO A 286 -17.60 16.15 3.61
N SER A 287 -17.02 17.24 3.12
CA SER A 287 -17.16 18.57 3.72
C SER A 287 -18.63 18.99 3.78
N THR A 288 -19.03 19.61 4.89
CA THR A 288 -20.36 20.16 5.14
C THR A 288 -20.25 21.57 5.72
N THR A 289 -21.35 22.31 5.75
CA THR A 289 -21.40 23.65 6.39
C THR A 289 -21.03 23.61 7.88
N LYS A 290 -21.24 22.47 8.56
CA LYS A 290 -20.91 22.28 9.99
C LYS A 290 -19.49 21.75 10.22
N LYS A 291 -18.92 21.03 9.25
CA LYS A 291 -17.56 20.50 9.27
C LYS A 291 -16.91 20.78 7.91
N PRO A 292 -16.16 21.89 7.78
CA PRO A 292 -15.66 22.36 6.49
C PRO A 292 -14.59 21.46 5.88
N GLU A 293 -14.01 20.55 6.67
CA GLU A 293 -12.99 19.61 6.22
C GLU A 293 -13.58 18.20 6.08
N ALA A 294 -13.37 17.62 4.91
CA ALA A 294 -13.67 16.22 4.67
C ALA A 294 -12.70 15.34 5.48
N HIS A 295 -13.19 14.22 6.00
CA HIS A 295 -12.39 13.33 6.84
C HIS A 295 -12.88 11.89 6.73
N PHE A 296 -12.03 10.96 7.17
CA PHE A 296 -12.41 9.57 7.37
C PHE A 296 -12.72 9.32 8.85
N ALA A 297 -13.89 8.77 9.14
CA ALA A 297 -14.20 8.24 10.46
C ALA A 297 -13.36 6.98 10.76
N TYR A 298 -13.33 6.58 12.03
CA TYR A 298 -12.55 5.42 12.48
C TYR A 298 -13.37 4.14 12.31
N LEU A 299 -12.83 3.16 11.59
CA LEU A 299 -13.45 1.85 11.43
C LEU A 299 -12.95 0.88 12.50
N HIS A 300 -13.71 0.81 13.60
CA HIS A 300 -13.43 -0.11 14.69
C HIS A 300 -13.31 -1.56 14.19
N GLY A 301 -12.31 -2.29 14.69
CA GLY A 301 -11.99 -3.66 14.27
C GLY A 301 -11.01 -3.73 13.11
N TRP A 302 -11.16 -2.91 12.07
CA TRP A 302 -10.22 -2.88 10.93
C TRP A 302 -8.99 -2.03 11.22
N GLU A 303 -9.14 -0.98 12.03
CA GLU A 303 -8.05 -0.08 12.48
C GLU A 303 -7.47 -0.46 13.86
N SER A 304 -7.60 -1.72 14.32
CA SER A 304 -6.97 -2.20 15.58
C SER A 304 -5.50 -2.58 15.42
N GLY A 305 -4.58 -2.10 16.26
CA GLY A 305 -3.16 -2.50 16.23
C GLY A 305 -2.86 -4.00 16.40
N ASN A 306 -3.86 -4.81 16.76
CA ASN A 306 -3.78 -6.27 16.78
C ASN A 306 -4.19 -6.86 15.42
N THR A 307 -3.22 -7.34 14.63
CA THR A 307 -3.47 -7.91 13.29
C THR A 307 -4.41 -9.13 13.31
N LYS A 308 -4.43 -9.92 14.39
CA LYS A 308 -5.38 -11.02 14.53
C LYS A 308 -6.81 -10.52 14.68
N GLN A 309 -7.01 -9.40 15.37
CA GLN A 309 -8.33 -8.79 15.48
C GLN A 309 -8.80 -8.28 14.12
N VAL A 310 -7.92 -7.59 13.38
CA VAL A 310 -8.22 -7.13 12.00
C VAL A 310 -8.59 -8.31 11.11
N HIS A 311 -7.82 -9.40 11.18
CA HIS A 311 -8.12 -10.64 10.47
C HIS A 311 -9.51 -11.17 10.82
N THR A 312 -9.82 -11.36 12.11
CA THR A 312 -11.12 -11.91 12.55
C THR A 312 -12.29 -11.04 12.10
N THR A 313 -12.20 -9.71 12.23
CA THR A 313 -13.28 -8.82 11.81
C THR A 313 -13.49 -8.86 10.29
N LYS A 314 -12.41 -8.87 9.49
CA LYS A 314 -12.51 -9.02 8.02
C LYS A 314 -13.04 -10.37 7.61
N TYR A 315 -12.58 -11.45 8.25
CA TYR A 315 -13.08 -12.80 8.01
C TYR A 315 -14.60 -12.87 8.27
N SER A 316 -15.07 -12.36 9.41
CA SER A 316 -16.50 -12.29 9.71
C SER A 316 -17.28 -11.49 8.67
N PHE A 317 -16.72 -10.38 8.18
CA PHE A 317 -17.33 -9.58 7.10
C PHE A 317 -17.42 -10.34 5.76
N LEU A 318 -16.41 -11.15 5.41
CA LEU A 318 -16.42 -11.92 4.17
C LEU A 318 -17.34 -13.14 4.22
N GLU A 319 -17.51 -13.75 5.40
CA GLU A 319 -18.28 -14.97 5.61
C GLU A 319 -19.76 -14.72 5.92
N SER A 320 -20.15 -13.53 6.38
CA SER A 320 -21.49 -13.31 6.91
C SER A 320 -22.58 -13.43 5.84
N LEU A 321 -23.74 -13.91 6.28
CA LEU A 321 -25.02 -13.54 5.65
C LEU A 321 -25.16 -12.00 5.76
N ASP A 322 -25.98 -11.37 4.91
CA ASP A 322 -25.90 -9.93 4.57
C ASP A 322 -25.83 -8.94 5.79
N GLU A 323 -26.14 -9.37 7.02
CA GLU A 323 -26.12 -8.53 8.23
C GLU A 323 -24.77 -7.85 8.55
N ALA A 324 -23.64 -8.57 8.53
CA ALA A 324 -22.35 -7.94 8.86
C ALA A 324 -21.84 -7.05 7.71
N PHE A 325 -22.28 -7.34 6.48
CA PHE A 325 -22.06 -6.47 5.34
C PHE A 325 -22.83 -5.17 5.52
N ASP A 326 -24.13 -5.22 5.82
CA ASP A 326 -24.97 -4.05 6.02
C ASP A 326 -24.49 -3.18 7.20
N ALA A 327 -24.10 -3.82 8.31
CA ALA A 327 -23.57 -3.13 9.49
C ALA A 327 -22.30 -2.30 9.18
N LEU A 328 -21.47 -2.73 8.23
CA LEU A 328 -20.27 -1.98 7.84
C LEU A 328 -20.63 -0.63 7.19
N PHE A 329 -21.76 -0.58 6.46
CA PHE A 329 -22.18 0.57 5.67
C PHE A 329 -23.35 1.35 6.28
N GLU A 330 -23.80 1.02 7.49
CA GLU A 330 -24.91 1.68 8.19
C GLU A 330 -24.77 3.22 8.23
N ASN A 331 -23.55 3.71 8.40
CA ASN A 331 -23.23 5.13 8.48
C ASN A 331 -22.63 5.70 7.19
N ALA A 332 -22.70 4.96 6.07
CA ALA A 332 -22.17 5.42 4.79
C ALA A 332 -22.89 6.70 4.34
N ASN A 333 -22.14 7.62 3.74
CA ASN A 333 -22.73 8.86 3.24
C ASN A 333 -23.64 8.56 2.04
N GLU A 334 -24.86 9.11 2.04
CA GLU A 334 -25.88 8.88 1.01
C GLU A 334 -25.37 9.14 -0.42
N ALA A 335 -24.53 10.16 -0.61
CA ALA A 335 -23.97 10.51 -1.92
C ALA A 335 -23.06 9.43 -2.50
N TYR A 336 -22.58 8.50 -1.66
CA TYR A 336 -21.67 7.42 -2.03
C TYR A 336 -22.34 6.04 -1.99
N LEU A 337 -23.61 5.92 -1.58
CA LEU A 337 -24.36 4.66 -1.65
C LEU A 337 -24.40 4.03 -3.05
N PRO A 338 -24.40 4.78 -4.18
CA PRO A 338 -24.29 4.14 -5.49
C PRO A 338 -22.95 3.42 -5.71
N LEU A 339 -21.89 3.75 -4.95
CA LEU A 339 -20.65 2.96 -4.95
C LEU A 339 -20.87 1.57 -4.32
N LEU A 340 -21.66 1.52 -3.24
CA LEU A 340 -21.99 0.29 -2.54
C LEU A 340 -22.78 -0.66 -3.45
N THR A 341 -23.84 -0.14 -4.07
CA THR A 341 -24.77 -0.95 -4.87
C THR A 341 -24.21 -1.34 -6.23
N GLU A 342 -23.50 -0.43 -6.92
CA GLU A 342 -23.00 -0.69 -8.27
C GLU A 342 -21.69 -1.47 -8.27
N TRP A 343 -20.78 -1.23 -7.31
CA TRP A 343 -19.42 -1.81 -7.35
C TRP A 343 -19.17 -2.76 -6.18
N ILE A 344 -19.33 -2.31 -4.93
CA ILE A 344 -18.86 -3.07 -3.76
C ILE A 344 -19.66 -4.36 -3.58
N TYR A 345 -21.00 -4.30 -3.60
CA TYR A 345 -21.84 -5.49 -3.42
C TYR A 345 -21.66 -6.52 -4.55
N PRO A 346 -21.60 -6.13 -5.84
CA PRO A 346 -21.27 -7.07 -6.91
C PRO A 346 -19.86 -7.68 -6.79
N LEU A 347 -18.83 -6.90 -6.43
CA LEU A 347 -17.48 -7.41 -6.16
C LEU A 347 -17.48 -8.42 -5.00
N TYR A 348 -18.16 -8.06 -3.91
CA TYR A 348 -18.32 -8.90 -2.72
C TYR A 348 -18.95 -10.24 -3.10
N LYS A 349 -20.10 -10.21 -3.78
CA LYS A 349 -20.86 -11.40 -4.14
C LYS A 349 -20.14 -12.29 -5.16
N ALA A 350 -19.48 -11.69 -6.16
CA ALA A 350 -18.85 -12.43 -7.25
C ALA A 350 -17.48 -13.02 -6.88
N MET A 351 -16.74 -12.39 -5.96
CA MET A 351 -15.35 -12.76 -5.69
C MET A 351 -15.03 -12.83 -4.19
N PHE A 352 -15.24 -11.75 -3.43
CA PHE A 352 -14.60 -11.62 -2.12
C PHE A 352 -15.25 -12.45 -1.00
N ARG A 353 -16.56 -12.69 -1.06
CA ARG A 353 -17.22 -13.63 -0.12
C ARG A 353 -16.63 -15.05 -0.21
N HIS A 354 -16.20 -15.46 -1.40
CA HIS A 354 -15.59 -16.78 -1.62
C HIS A 354 -14.13 -16.81 -1.17
N ILE A 355 -13.47 -15.66 -1.09
CA ILE A 355 -12.12 -15.55 -0.51
C ILE A 355 -12.14 -15.80 0.99
N GLY A 356 -13.18 -15.41 1.72
CA GLY A 356 -13.35 -15.76 3.14
C GLY A 356 -13.20 -17.27 3.36
N GLN A 357 -13.95 -18.05 2.57
CA GLN A 357 -13.98 -19.51 2.63
C GLN A 357 -12.62 -20.13 2.29
N LEU A 358 -11.98 -19.64 1.22
CA LEU A 358 -10.67 -20.13 0.79
C LEU A 358 -9.57 -19.76 1.80
N SER A 359 -9.63 -18.59 2.43
CA SER A 359 -8.66 -18.17 3.43
C SER A 359 -8.73 -19.03 4.70
N ALA A 360 -9.92 -19.44 5.13
CA ALA A 360 -10.08 -20.40 6.22
C ALA A 360 -9.41 -21.76 5.90
N LEU A 361 -9.58 -22.25 4.65
CA LEU A 361 -8.93 -23.47 4.19
C LEU A 361 -7.41 -23.31 4.15
N LEU A 362 -6.89 -22.19 3.62
CA LEU A 362 -5.46 -21.89 3.60
C LEU A 362 -4.86 -21.84 5.01
N GLY A 363 -5.52 -21.15 5.94
CA GLY A 363 -5.10 -21.08 7.34
C GLY A 363 -5.08 -22.45 8.02
N SER A 364 -6.10 -23.28 7.75
CA SER A 364 -6.19 -24.65 8.28
C SER A 364 -5.08 -25.55 7.73
N SER A 365 -4.89 -25.59 6.41
CA SER A 365 -3.83 -26.40 5.78
C SER A 365 -2.44 -25.97 6.25
N TYR A 366 -2.21 -24.66 6.40
CA TYR A 366 -0.95 -24.14 6.92
C TYR A 366 -0.73 -24.50 8.41
N GLY A 367 -1.75 -24.43 9.25
CA GLY A 367 -1.67 -24.83 10.66
C GLY A 367 -1.32 -26.32 10.81
N LYS A 368 -1.96 -27.17 10.00
CA LYS A 368 -1.69 -28.61 9.96
C LYS A 368 -0.29 -28.93 9.43
N LEU A 369 0.13 -28.25 8.37
CA LEU A 369 1.50 -28.32 7.87
C LEU A 369 2.49 -28.02 8.99
N SER A 370 2.37 -26.87 9.67
CA SER A 370 3.31 -26.49 10.72
C SER A 370 3.39 -27.54 11.84
N LEU A 371 2.30 -28.23 12.14
CA LEU A 371 2.29 -29.32 13.13
C LEU A 371 2.95 -30.60 12.60
N ALA A 372 2.71 -30.98 11.35
CA ALA A 372 3.36 -32.12 10.70
C ALA A 372 4.88 -31.94 10.68
N LEU A 373 5.35 -30.72 10.37
CA LEU A 373 6.77 -30.38 10.38
C LEU A 373 7.41 -30.54 11.76
N LYS A 374 6.76 -30.01 12.80
CA LYS A 374 7.22 -30.18 14.18
C LYS A 374 7.27 -31.64 14.62
N ARG A 375 6.42 -32.50 14.03
CA ARG A 375 6.38 -33.94 14.28
C ARG A 375 7.34 -34.72 13.38
N LYS A 376 8.02 -34.07 12.43
CA LYS A 376 8.88 -34.69 11.41
C LYS A 376 8.14 -35.74 10.56
N ASP A 377 6.85 -35.47 10.31
CA ASP A 377 5.99 -36.30 9.47
C ASP A 377 5.99 -35.74 8.04
N GLU A 378 6.93 -36.21 7.21
CA GLU A 378 7.19 -35.68 5.87
C GLU A 378 6.05 -35.97 4.89
N GLU A 379 5.36 -37.11 5.02
CA GLU A 379 4.25 -37.50 4.15
C GLU A 379 3.05 -36.57 4.37
N MET A 380 2.65 -36.37 5.62
CA MET A 380 1.57 -35.44 5.98
C MET A 380 1.92 -33.99 5.65
N ALA A 381 3.18 -33.60 5.86
CA ALA A 381 3.65 -32.27 5.49
C ALA A 381 3.49 -32.02 3.98
N LYS A 382 3.85 -32.99 3.15
CA LYS A 382 3.69 -32.89 1.70
C LYS A 382 2.22 -32.79 1.30
N GLU A 383 1.35 -33.62 1.87
CA GLU A 383 -0.10 -33.56 1.60
C GLU A 383 -0.70 -32.19 1.94
N TYR A 384 -0.35 -31.63 3.11
CA TYR A 384 -0.83 -30.31 3.51
C TYR A 384 -0.26 -29.17 2.65
N MET A 385 0.98 -29.28 2.18
CA MET A 385 1.56 -28.34 1.21
C MET A 385 0.82 -28.37 -0.13
N ASP A 386 0.52 -29.55 -0.66
CA ASP A 386 -0.21 -29.69 -1.92
C ASP A 386 -1.65 -29.16 -1.80
N SER A 387 -2.34 -29.45 -0.68
CA SER A 387 -3.65 -28.88 -0.36
C SER A 387 -3.62 -27.35 -0.26
N PHE A 388 -2.59 -26.79 0.38
CA PHE A 388 -2.38 -25.35 0.48
C PHE A 388 -2.18 -24.72 -0.90
N ARG A 389 -1.37 -25.36 -1.77
CA ARG A 389 -1.10 -24.90 -3.14
C ARG A 389 -2.37 -24.87 -3.98
N ASP A 390 -3.13 -25.96 -4.01
CA ASP A 390 -4.40 -26.05 -4.75
C ASP A 390 -5.39 -24.97 -4.31
N THR A 391 -5.52 -24.76 -2.99
CA THR A 391 -6.39 -23.71 -2.44
C THR A 391 -5.90 -22.31 -2.84
N SER A 392 -4.59 -22.06 -2.81
CA SER A 392 -4.02 -20.77 -3.22
C SER A 392 -4.23 -20.51 -4.71
N GLU A 393 -4.10 -21.53 -5.56
CA GLU A 393 -4.36 -21.40 -7.00
C GLU A 393 -5.84 -21.13 -7.31
N LYS A 394 -6.75 -21.76 -6.55
CA LYS A 394 -8.19 -21.46 -6.63
C LYS A 394 -8.46 -20.00 -6.29
N ALA A 395 -7.83 -19.47 -5.23
CA ALA A 395 -7.93 -18.06 -4.87
C ALA A 395 -7.39 -17.13 -5.96
N ASP A 396 -6.26 -17.48 -6.58
CA ASP A 396 -5.66 -16.71 -7.70
C ASP A 396 -6.58 -16.68 -8.93
N LYS A 397 -7.30 -17.77 -9.25
CA LYS A 397 -8.26 -17.84 -10.36
C LYS A 397 -9.59 -17.14 -10.08
N LEU A 398 -9.92 -16.98 -8.80
CA LEU A 398 -11.15 -16.32 -8.35
C LEU A 398 -11.05 -14.80 -8.48
N VAL A 399 -9.99 -14.21 -7.93
CA VAL A 399 -9.76 -12.75 -7.91
C VAL A 399 -8.76 -12.37 -9.00
N VAL A 400 -9.30 -12.02 -10.17
CA VAL A 400 -8.50 -11.61 -11.34
C VAL A 400 -8.90 -10.22 -11.84
N TYR A 401 -7.96 -9.53 -12.45
CA TYR A 401 -8.13 -8.16 -12.94
C TYR A 401 -9.37 -8.01 -13.83
N GLU A 402 -9.55 -8.89 -14.82
CA GLU A 402 -10.66 -8.76 -15.79
C GLU A 402 -12.04 -8.85 -15.13
N LYS A 403 -12.22 -9.75 -14.15
CA LYS A 403 -13.48 -9.88 -13.41
C LYS A 403 -13.75 -8.64 -12.55
N PHE A 404 -12.73 -8.13 -11.87
CA PHE A 404 -12.84 -6.92 -11.06
C PHE A 404 -13.15 -5.71 -11.95
N ARG A 405 -12.40 -5.56 -13.06
CA ARG A 405 -12.55 -4.47 -14.03
C ARG A 405 -13.96 -4.44 -14.62
N ALA A 406 -14.50 -5.59 -15.02
CA ALA A 406 -15.84 -5.69 -15.59
C ALA A 406 -16.93 -5.12 -14.67
N ILE A 407 -16.74 -5.18 -13.35
CA ILE A 407 -17.69 -4.65 -12.37
C ILE A 407 -17.53 -3.15 -12.13
N ILE A 408 -16.31 -2.61 -12.22
CA ILE A 408 -16.05 -1.17 -11.96
C ILE A 408 -16.05 -0.29 -13.22
N SER A 409 -16.22 -0.91 -14.39
CA SER A 409 -16.31 -0.24 -15.70
C SER A 409 -17.65 -0.43 -16.46
N PRO A 410 -18.82 -0.49 -15.81
CA PRO A 410 -20.10 -0.72 -16.48
C PRO A 410 -20.56 0.48 -17.31
#